data_AF-A0A814T0N2-F1
#
_entry.id   AF-A0A814T0N2-F1
#
_cell.length_a   1.000
_cell.length_b   1.000
_cell.length_c   1.000
_cell.angle_alpha   90.00
_cell.angle_beta   90.00
_cell.angle_gamma   90.00
#
_symmetry.space_group_name_H-M   'P 1'
#
loop_
_entity.id
_entity.type
_entity.pdbx_description
1 polymer ?
#
loop_
_entity_poly.entity_id
_entity_poly.type
_entity_poly.pdbx_seq_one_letter_code
_entity_poly.pdbx_strand_id
1 'polypeptide(L)'
;MSNGLSSPLTTFTTYQHSVELLSNVADLWWTVNETNQTIFFELHVNTTGWIALGISPAGGMTGADIGVGWVDQSGKVTFQVWRLPSSKLIK
;
A
#
# COMPACT_ATOMS: atom_id res chain seq x y z
N MET A 1 -21.12 19.76 6.69
CA MET A 1 -19.91 20.42 6.13
C MET A 1 -18.77 19.41 6.22
N SER A 2 -18.49 18.68 5.15
CA SER A 2 -17.32 17.79 5.05
C SER A 2 -16.40 18.35 3.97
N ASN A 3 -15.40 19.13 4.37
CA ASN A 3 -14.35 19.57 3.47
C ASN A 3 -13.29 18.46 3.41
N GLY A 4 -13.56 17.43 2.60
CA GLY A 4 -12.56 16.44 2.21
C GLY A 4 -11.91 16.88 0.90
N LEU A 5 -10.59 17.00 0.90
CA LEU A 5 -9.79 17.34 -0.28
C LEU A 5 -10.16 16.41 -1.45
N SER A 6 -10.76 16.96 -2.50
CA SER A 6 -11.02 16.19 -3.72
C SER A 6 -9.70 15.96 -4.43
N SER A 7 -9.18 14.73 -4.35
CA SER A 7 -8.09 14.28 -5.22
C SER A 7 -8.55 14.42 -6.68
N PRO A 8 -7.82 15.15 -7.55
CA PRO A 8 -8.19 15.34 -8.94
C PRO A 8 -7.81 14.10 -9.77
N LEU A 9 -8.42 12.95 -9.50
CA LEU A 9 -8.28 11.74 -10.32
C LEU A 9 -9.65 11.06 -10.44
N THR A 10 -10.23 11.21 -11.63
CA THR A 10 -11.19 10.34 -12.35
C THR A 10 -11.90 9.25 -11.55
N THR A 11 -13.25 9.30 -11.56
CA THR A 11 -14.21 8.21 -11.26
C THR A 11 -13.56 6.87 -10.90
N PHE A 12 -13.41 6.59 -9.60
CA PHE A 12 -12.88 5.32 -9.13
C PHE A 12 -13.78 4.19 -9.64
N THR A 13 -13.21 3.38 -10.53
CA THR A 13 -13.74 2.09 -10.95
C THR A 13 -13.84 1.18 -9.74
N THR A 14 -14.91 0.42 -9.62
CA THR A 14 -15.04 -0.70 -8.66
C THR A 14 -13.77 -1.56 -8.69
N TYR A 15 -13.13 -1.77 -7.53
CA TYR A 15 -12.02 -2.73 -7.43
C TYR A 15 -12.51 -4.14 -7.75
N GLN A 16 -11.74 -4.88 -8.55
CA GLN A 16 -12.13 -6.22 -9.00
C GLN A 16 -11.81 -7.29 -7.96
N HIS A 17 -10.83 -7.02 -7.10
CA HIS A 17 -10.33 -7.96 -6.13
C HIS A 17 -10.19 -7.31 -4.76
N SER A 18 -10.36 -8.13 -3.73
CA SER A 18 -10.14 -7.72 -2.34
C SER A 18 -9.67 -8.90 -1.50
N VAL A 19 -8.93 -8.60 -0.44
CA VAL A 19 -8.52 -9.56 0.59
C VAL A 19 -8.39 -8.86 1.94
N GLU A 20 -8.91 -9.50 2.99
CA GLU A 20 -8.59 -9.13 4.36
C GLU A 20 -7.22 -9.74 4.70
N LEU A 21 -6.20 -8.90 4.87
CA LEU A 21 -4.83 -9.35 5.16
C LEU A 21 -4.67 -9.71 6.64
N LEU A 22 -5.33 -8.95 7.51
CA LEU A 22 -5.29 -9.08 8.96
C LEU A 22 -6.67 -8.76 9.52
N SER A 23 -7.24 -9.69 10.30
CA SER A 23 -8.63 -9.59 10.74
C SER A 23 -8.93 -8.28 11.46
N ASN A 24 -9.88 -7.50 10.94
CA ASN A 24 -10.28 -6.18 11.43
C ASN A 24 -9.15 -5.12 11.52
N VAL A 25 -8.01 -5.37 10.87
CA VAL A 25 -6.84 -4.49 10.93
C VAL A 25 -6.45 -3.98 9.55
N ALA A 26 -6.44 -4.85 8.53
CA ALA A 26 -5.96 -4.47 7.21
C ALA A 26 -6.74 -5.14 6.08
N ASP A 27 -7.27 -4.31 5.19
CA ASP A 27 -7.98 -4.72 3.99
C ASP A 27 -7.29 -4.15 2.75
N LEU A 28 -7.07 -4.99 1.75
CA LEU A 28 -6.45 -4.64 0.49
C LEU A 28 -7.42 -4.86 -0.66
N TRP A 29 -7.58 -3.85 -1.50
CA TRP A 29 -8.27 -3.92 -2.78
C TRP A 29 -7.32 -3.66 -3.93
N TRP A 30 -7.58 -4.28 -5.07
CA TRP A 30 -6.84 -3.96 -6.28
C TRP A 30 -7.64 -4.17 -7.56
N THR A 31 -7.19 -3.48 -8.61
CA THR A 31 -7.67 -3.65 -9.98
C THR A 31 -6.48 -3.58 -10.94
N VAL A 32 -6.56 -4.36 -12.02
CA VAL A 32 -5.53 -4.42 -13.05
C VAL A 32 -6.03 -3.65 -14.27
N ASN A 33 -5.24 -2.70 -14.73
CA ASN A 33 -5.43 -2.04 -16.01
C ASN A 33 -4.43 -2.65 -17.01
N GLU A 34 -4.89 -3.63 -17.78
CA GLU A 34 -4.06 -4.34 -18.76
C GLU A 34 -3.58 -3.42 -19.89
N THR A 35 -4.42 -2.48 -20.33
CA THR A 35 -4.08 -1.50 -21.39
C THR A 35 -2.88 -0.65 -21.00
N ASN A 36 -2.87 -0.14 -19.77
CA ASN A 36 -1.81 0.72 -19.26
C ASN A 36 -0.72 -0.08 -18.52
N GLN A 37 -0.84 -1.40 -18.46
CA GLN A 37 0.06 -2.29 -17.72
C GLN A 37 0.31 -1.84 -16.27
N THR A 38 -0.76 -1.42 -15.58
CA THR A 38 -0.70 -0.89 -14.21
C THR A 38 -1.64 -1.66 -13.29
N ILE A 39 -1.24 -1.77 -12.02
CA ILE A 39 -2.10 -2.28 -10.95
C ILE A 39 -2.33 -1.14 -9.98
N PHE A 40 -3.59 -0.90 -9.64
CA PHE A 40 -3.97 0.08 -8.63
C PHE A 40 -4.31 -0.66 -7.35
N PHE A 41 -3.65 -0.28 -6.25
CA PHE A 41 -3.88 -0.83 -4.92
C PHE A 41 -4.50 0.24 -4.03
N GLU A 42 -5.46 -0.18 -3.21
CA GLU A 42 -5.98 0.60 -2.09
C GLU A 42 -5.91 -0.25 -0.83
N LEU A 43 -5.25 0.28 0.19
CA LEU A 43 -4.97 -0.41 1.43
C LEU A 43 -5.55 0.42 2.57
N HIS A 44 -6.49 -0.15 3.31
CA HIS A 44 -7.02 0.45 4.53
C HIS A 44 -6.42 -0.27 5.72
N VAL A 45 -5.82 0.46 6.65
CA VAL A 45 -5.25 -0.12 7.88
C VAL A 45 -5.64 0.69 9.09
N ASN A 46 -6.10 -0.01 10.13
CA ASN A 46 -6.35 0.57 11.44
C ASN A 46 -5.12 0.37 12.35
N THR A 47 -4.20 1.33 12.37
CA THR A 47 -2.98 1.29 13.19
C THR A 47 -2.57 2.68 13.66
N THR A 48 -1.88 2.76 14.80
CA THR A 48 -1.21 3.98 15.29
C THR A 48 0.24 4.10 14.83
N GLY A 49 0.77 3.06 14.19
CA GLY A 49 2.13 2.98 13.69
C GLY A 49 2.25 3.26 12.19
N TRP A 50 3.17 2.55 11.57
CA TRP A 50 3.39 2.56 10.13
C TRP A 50 2.87 1.26 9.51
N ILE A 51 2.58 1.31 8.21
CA ILE A 51 2.25 0.15 7.40
C ILE A 51 3.24 0.05 6.24
N ALA A 52 3.61 -1.17 5.88
CA ALA A 52 4.35 -1.46 4.65
C ALA A 52 3.66 -2.59 3.87
N LEU A 53 3.50 -2.38 2.56
CA LEU A 53 3.06 -3.40 1.61
C LEU A 53 4.21 -3.70 0.66
N GLY A 54 4.61 -4.97 0.61
CA GLY A 54 5.72 -5.43 -0.23
C GLY A 54 5.26 -6.38 -1.33
N ILE A 55 5.89 -6.28 -2.49
CA ILE A 55 5.75 -7.23 -3.59
C ILE A 55 7.09 -7.93 -3.78
N SER A 56 7.07 -9.27 -3.77
CA SER A 56 8.26 -10.08 -4.01
C SER A 56 7.93 -11.41 -4.68
N PRO A 57 8.89 -12.05 -5.38
CA PRO A 57 8.65 -13.32 -6.06
C PRO A 57 8.27 -14.47 -5.11
N ALA A 58 8.75 -14.44 -3.87
CA ALA A 58 8.61 -15.52 -2.90
C ALA A 58 7.66 -15.21 -1.74
N GLY A 59 7.01 -14.04 -1.75
CA GLY A 59 6.13 -13.59 -0.65
C GLY A 59 6.84 -13.17 0.65
N GLY A 60 8.18 -13.22 0.68
CA GLY A 60 8.99 -12.71 1.80
C GLY A 60 9.47 -11.27 1.58
N MET A 61 10.09 -10.67 2.60
CA MET A 61 10.62 -9.30 2.50
C MET A 61 11.97 -9.19 1.77
N THR A 62 12.73 -10.29 1.66
CA THR A 62 14.04 -10.26 0.97
C THR A 62 13.84 -9.98 -0.52
N GLY A 63 14.54 -8.98 -1.05
CA GLY A 63 14.43 -8.56 -2.44
C GLY A 63 13.10 -7.89 -2.82
N ALA A 64 12.25 -7.55 -1.84
CA ALA A 64 10.94 -6.93 -2.09
C ALA A 64 11.05 -5.45 -2.47
N ASP A 65 10.14 -5.02 -3.33
CA ASP A 65 9.81 -3.60 -3.49
C ASP A 65 8.67 -3.27 -2.55
N ILE A 66 8.84 -2.22 -1.75
CA ILE A 66 7.98 -1.92 -0.61
C ILE A 66 7.49 -0.48 -0.69
N GLY A 67 6.18 -0.28 -0.59
CA GLY A 67 5.60 1.01 -0.22
C GLY A 67 5.36 1.06 1.28
N VAL A 68 5.82 2.12 1.95
CA VAL A 68 5.64 2.35 3.40
C VAL A 68 4.95 3.68 3.64
N GLY A 69 3.99 3.71 4.56
CA GLY A 69 3.24 4.92 4.90
C GLY A 69 2.89 5.01 6.39
N TRP A 70 2.78 6.24 6.89
CA TRP A 70 2.38 6.53 8.26
C TRP A 70 1.84 7.96 8.39
N VAL A 71 1.17 8.20 9.51
CA VAL A 71 0.79 9.54 9.98
C VAL A 71 1.57 9.81 11.25
N ASP A 72 2.33 10.91 11.29
CA ASP A 72 3.05 11.28 12.51
C ASP A 72 2.14 11.94 13.54
N GLN A 73 2.69 12.23 14.73
CA GLN A 73 1.94 12.83 15.85
C GLN A 73 1.37 14.21 15.53
N SER A 74 1.89 14.91 14.52
CA SER A 74 1.38 16.20 14.07
C SER A 74 0.25 16.08 13.03
N GLY A 75 -0.08 14.85 12.62
CA GLY A 75 -1.05 14.57 11.56
C GLY A 75 -0.45 14.61 10.16
N LYS A 76 0.88 14.73 10.01
CA LYS A 76 1.52 14.76 8.70
C LYS A 76 1.60 13.34 8.12
N VAL A 77 1.06 13.19 6.92
CA VAL A 77 1.13 11.94 6.14
C VAL A 77 2.48 11.84 5.44
N THR A 78 3.13 10.70 5.54
CA THR A 78 4.36 10.37 4.78
C THR A 78 4.18 9.05 4.05
N PHE A 79 4.68 8.99 2.81
CA PHE A 79 4.77 7.77 2.03
C PHE A 79 6.15 7.67 1.37
N GLN A 80 6.74 6.48 1.38
CA GLN A 80 8.05 6.22 0.76
C GLN A 80 8.05 4.87 0.05
N VAL A 81 8.95 4.71 -0.91
CA VAL A 81 9.20 3.43 -1.61
C VAL A 81 10.62 2.99 -1.34
N TRP A 82 10.79 1.75 -0.88
CA TRP A 82 12.07 1.14 -0.58
C TRP A 82 12.25 -0.14 -1.39
N ARG A 83 13.49 -0.43 -1.80
CA ARG A 83 13.87 -1.74 -2.33
C ARG A 83 14.76 -2.44 -1.31
N LEU A 84 14.34 -3.61 -0.84
CA LEU A 84 15.13 -4.40 0.09
C LEU A 84 16.19 -5.24 -0.65
N PRO A 85 17.36 -5.48 -0.04
CA PRO A 85 18.39 -6.30 -0.64
C PRO A 85 17.92 -7.74 -0.89
N SER A 86 18.39 -8.33 -2.00
CA SER A 86 18.08 -9.72 -2.37
C SER A 86 18.89 -10.77 -1.58
N SER A 87 19.83 -10.33 -0.73
CA SER A 87 20.58 -11.19 0.18
C SER A 87 20.54 -10.62 1.59
N LYS A 88 20.48 -11.51 2.59
CA LYS A 88 20.63 -11.11 4.00
C LYS A 88 22.06 -10.63 4.16
N LEU A 89 22.27 -9.34 4.42
CA LEU A 89 23.59 -8.82 4.81
C LEU A 89 23.94 -9.43 6.16
N ILE A 90 24.71 -10.52 6.16
CA ILE A 90 25.38 -11.01 7.36
C ILE A 90 26.61 -10.11 7.51
N LYS A 91 26.58 -9.21 8.50
CA LYS A 91 27.77 -8.52 8.98
C LYS A 91 28.53 -9.44 9.94
#